data_AF-A0A3L7WQL5-F1
#
_entry.id   AF-A0A3L7WQL5-F1
#
_cell.length_a   1.000
_cell.length_b   1.000
_cell.length_c   1.000
_cell.angle_alpha   90.00
_cell.angle_beta   90.00
_cell.angle_gamma   90.00
#
_symmetry.space_group_name_H-M   'P 1'
#
loop_
_entity.id
_entity.type
_entity.pdbx_description
1 polymer ?
#
loop_
_entity_poly.entity_id
_entity_poly.type
_entity_poly.pdbx_seq_one_letter_code
_entity_poly.pdbx_strand_id
1 'polypeptide(L)'
;MTEKPKPPSPSQVRAERQRAAEVPPSGVRRPRDLDEWQDFISQAIEDAMRDGAFDNLPGKGKPLNLNENPNEPPDMAMANKILKNNDVTPPWIGDRKKLLEDVESLRADISQRWEWMRTDWAAPTADRARLAARWTGQIAVWTGQIDKLNSRILDLNLTLPIWRMELLRVHLADELARIGAAQKLGGEE
;
A
#
# COMPACT_ATOMS: atom_id res chain seq x y z
N MET A 1 28.37 42.03 22.62
CA MET A 1 28.26 41.17 21.42
C MET A 1 28.74 39.79 21.81
N THR A 2 27.84 38.88 22.16
CA THR A 2 28.17 37.50 22.57
C THR A 2 27.96 36.61 21.34
N GLU A 3 29.06 36.29 20.64
CA GLU A 3 29.04 35.36 19.52
C GLU A 3 28.58 33.98 20.00
N LYS A 4 27.53 33.45 19.36
CA LYS A 4 27.09 32.08 19.60
C LYS A 4 28.17 31.12 19.08
N PRO A 5 28.54 30.09 19.86
CA PRO A 5 29.55 29.13 19.42
C PRO A 5 29.09 28.42 18.14
N LYS A 6 30.02 28.29 17.19
CA LYS A 6 29.81 27.66 15.89
C LYS A 6 29.45 26.17 16.10
N PRO A 7 28.40 25.65 15.45
CA PRO A 7 27.99 24.26 15.63
C PRO A 7 29.09 23.29 15.15
N PRO A 8 29.24 22.13 15.81
CA PRO A 8 30.28 21.17 15.49
C PRO A 8 30.12 20.62 14.08
N SER A 9 31.24 20.43 13.39
CA SER A 9 31.24 19.90 12.02
C SER A 9 30.83 18.43 11.97
N PRO A 10 30.30 17.93 10.83
CA PRO A 10 29.84 16.54 10.72
C PRO A 10 30.91 15.49 11.06
N SER A 11 32.18 15.78 10.79
CA SER A 11 33.31 14.92 11.17
C SER A 11 33.57 14.93 12.67
N GLN A 12 33.43 16.08 13.33
CA GLN A 12 33.54 16.21 14.77
C GLN A 12 32.39 15.47 15.47
N VAL A 13 31.15 15.64 15.02
CA VAL A 13 29.99 14.92 15.56
C VAL A 13 30.14 13.40 15.36
N ARG A 14 30.67 12.96 14.22
CA ARG A 14 30.92 11.53 13.94
C ARG A 14 32.03 10.97 14.82
N ALA A 15 33.10 11.73 15.03
CA ALA A 15 34.19 11.36 15.93
C ALA A 15 33.75 11.35 17.40
N GLU A 16 32.89 12.28 17.81
CA GLU A 16 32.31 12.32 19.16
C GLU A 16 31.38 11.13 19.41
N ARG A 17 30.54 10.79 18.43
CA ARG A 17 29.69 9.59 18.48
C ARG A 17 30.51 8.30 18.49
N GLN A 18 31.60 8.24 17.72
CA GLN A 18 32.52 7.09 17.74
C GLN A 18 33.25 6.97 19.07
N ARG A 19 33.73 8.08 19.65
CA ARG A 19 34.34 8.09 21.00
C ARG A 19 33.33 7.71 22.08
N ALA A 20 32.10 8.20 22.00
CA ALA A 20 31.02 7.83 22.92
C ALA A 20 30.58 6.36 22.77
N ALA A 21 30.76 5.76 21.59
CA ALA A 21 30.51 4.35 21.33
C ALA A 21 31.72 3.43 21.68
N GLU A 22 32.94 3.98 21.68
CA GLU A 22 34.18 3.27 21.97
C GLU A 22 34.55 3.24 23.46
N VAL A 23 34.06 4.17 24.28
CA VAL A 23 34.17 4.07 25.73
C VAL A 23 33.10 3.07 26.20
N PRO A 24 33.47 1.82 26.55
CA PRO A 24 32.51 0.96 27.21
C PRO A 24 32.26 1.54 28.61
N PRO A 25 31.02 1.59 29.11
CA PRO A 25 30.80 1.86 30.52
C PRO A 25 31.62 0.82 31.30
N SER A 26 32.61 1.28 32.06
CA SER A 26 33.53 0.42 32.77
C SER A 26 32.75 -0.42 33.79
N GLY A 27 32.58 -1.71 33.50
CA GLY A 27 31.98 -2.68 34.41
C GLY A 27 30.75 -3.43 33.87
N VAL A 28 30.30 -3.18 32.65
CA VAL A 28 29.01 -3.73 32.18
C VAL A 28 29.16 -5.11 31.52
N ARG A 29 28.64 -6.14 32.20
CA ARG A 29 28.55 -7.52 31.71
C ARG A 29 27.62 -7.60 30.49
N ARG A 30 28.06 -8.22 29.40
CA ARG A 30 27.21 -8.43 28.22
C ARG A 30 26.20 -9.56 28.49
N PRO A 31 24.90 -9.35 28.23
CA PRO A 31 23.87 -10.38 28.44
C PRO A 31 24.06 -11.54 27.45
N ARG A 32 23.75 -12.77 27.87
CA ARG A 32 23.92 -13.97 27.03
C ARG A 32 22.64 -14.39 26.29
N ASP A 33 21.48 -13.98 26.78
CA ASP A 33 20.16 -14.41 26.30
C ASP A 33 19.15 -13.26 26.28
N LEU A 34 18.00 -13.46 25.62
CA LEU A 34 17.04 -12.40 25.28
C LEU A 34 16.41 -11.73 26.51
N ASP A 35 16.12 -12.51 27.54
CA ASP A 35 15.54 -12.01 28.80
C ASP A 35 16.58 -11.22 29.61
N GLU A 36 17.81 -11.72 29.73
CA GLU A 36 18.93 -10.96 30.32
C GLU A 36 19.18 -9.64 29.54
N TRP A 37 18.91 -9.63 28.22
CA TRP A 37 19.02 -8.43 27.37
C TRP A 37 17.94 -7.39 27.64
N GLN A 38 16.70 -7.82 27.86
CA GLN A 38 15.61 -6.90 28.22
C GLN A 38 15.83 -6.28 29.60
N ASP A 39 16.28 -7.08 30.56
CA ASP A 39 16.62 -6.60 31.91
C ASP A 39 17.78 -5.60 31.85
N PHE A 40 18.78 -5.89 31.03
CA PHE A 40 19.93 -5.00 30.83
C PHE A 40 19.54 -3.68 30.16
N ILE A 41 18.71 -3.71 29.10
CA ILE A 41 18.20 -2.49 28.46
C ILE A 41 17.39 -1.66 29.46
N SER A 42 16.53 -2.30 30.23
CA SER A 42 15.68 -1.62 31.24
C SER A 42 16.53 -0.92 32.29
N GLN A 43 17.54 -1.60 32.84
CA GLN A 43 18.49 -1.00 33.78
C GLN A 43 19.25 0.18 33.17
N ALA A 44 19.73 0.06 31.93
CA ALA A 44 20.43 1.13 31.25
C ALA A 44 19.53 2.36 30.99
N ILE A 45 18.24 2.14 30.68
CA ILE A 45 17.25 3.23 30.52
C ILE A 45 16.98 3.90 31.86
N GLU A 46 16.79 3.14 32.93
CA GLU A 46 16.54 3.67 34.28
C GLU A 46 17.73 4.49 34.82
N ASP A 47 18.95 4.00 34.62
CA ASP A 47 20.16 4.73 34.99
C ASP A 47 20.29 6.03 34.19
N ALA A 48 20.02 6.00 32.88
CA ALA A 48 20.01 7.20 32.04
C ALA A 48 18.89 8.19 32.43
N MET A 49 17.74 7.71 32.91
CA MET A 49 16.69 8.56 33.48
C MET A 49 17.14 9.20 34.79
N ARG A 50 17.80 8.44 35.68
CA ARG A 50 18.32 8.94 36.97
C ARG A 50 19.40 9.99 36.77
N ASP A 51 20.25 9.82 35.77
CA ASP A 51 21.31 10.75 35.40
C ASP A 51 20.80 11.98 34.64
N GLY A 52 19.48 12.10 34.42
CA GLY A 52 18.87 13.23 33.74
C GLY A 52 19.21 13.30 32.25
N ALA A 53 19.65 12.19 31.62
CA ALA A 53 20.00 12.17 30.20
C ALA A 53 18.81 12.53 29.29
N PHE A 54 17.58 12.33 29.77
CA PHE A 54 16.34 12.70 29.09
C PHE A 54 15.86 14.13 29.43
N ASP A 55 16.52 14.84 30.35
CA ASP A 55 15.99 16.10 30.87
C ASP A 55 16.17 17.29 29.93
N ASN A 56 17.18 17.24 29.07
CA ASN A 56 17.50 18.31 28.12
C ASN A 56 17.46 17.80 26.67
N LEU A 57 16.48 16.95 26.35
CA LEU A 57 16.31 16.48 24.98
C LEU A 57 15.92 17.64 24.04
N PRO A 58 16.51 17.71 22.84
CA PRO A 58 16.12 18.68 21.84
C PRO A 58 14.63 18.48 21.49
N GLY A 59 13.80 19.48 21.79
CA GLY A 59 12.36 19.43 21.57
C GLY A 59 11.50 19.01 22.76
N LYS A 60 12.09 18.73 23.94
CA LYS A 60 11.32 18.46 25.17
C LYS A 60 10.32 19.58 25.46
N GLY A 61 9.05 19.22 25.65
CA GLY A 61 7.95 20.16 25.92
C GLY A 61 7.44 20.97 24.72
N LYS A 62 8.02 20.80 23.52
CA LYS A 62 7.49 21.40 22.29
C LYS A 62 6.54 20.42 21.60
N PRO A 63 5.47 20.91 20.93
CA PRO A 63 4.63 20.07 20.10
C PRO A 63 5.49 19.33 19.06
N LEU A 64 5.28 18.02 18.93
CA LEU A 64 5.95 17.23 17.92
C LEU A 64 5.48 17.67 16.53
N ASN A 65 6.41 17.98 15.63
CA ASN A 65 6.07 18.33 14.25
C ASN A 65 5.75 17.07 13.46
N LEU A 66 4.47 16.69 13.40
CA LEU A 66 3.99 15.53 12.65
C LEU A 66 3.94 15.75 11.12
N ASN A 67 4.21 16.98 10.65
CA ASN A 67 4.09 17.32 9.23
C ASN A 67 5.27 16.80 8.40
N GLU A 68 6.43 16.62 9.03
CA GLU A 68 7.64 16.17 8.35
C GLU A 68 7.75 14.66 8.49
N ASN A 69 7.57 13.95 7.37
CA ASN A 69 7.84 12.53 7.29
C ASN A 69 9.31 12.35 6.89
N PRO A 70 10.21 11.88 7.79
CA PRO A 70 11.64 11.72 7.49
C PRO A 70 11.92 10.69 6.39
N ASN A 71 10.94 9.83 6.10
CA ASN A 71 11.02 8.78 5.10
C ASN A 71 10.41 9.20 3.75
N GLU A 72 9.99 10.46 3.62
CA GLU A 72 9.40 10.97 2.38
C GLU A 72 10.51 11.42 1.40
N PRO A 73 10.41 11.02 0.12
CA PRO A 73 11.30 11.52 -0.92
C PRO A 73 11.27 13.06 -0.98
N PRO A 74 12.43 13.75 -1.10
CA PRO A 74 12.49 15.22 -1.07
C PRO A 74 11.67 15.90 -2.18
N ASP A 75 11.54 15.25 -3.32
CA ASP A 75 10.73 15.64 -4.48
C ASP A 75 9.22 15.56 -4.21
N MET A 76 8.78 14.68 -3.31
CA MET A 76 7.37 14.48 -2.96
C MET A 76 6.92 15.28 -1.73
N ALA A 77 7.87 15.73 -0.89
CA ALA A 77 7.58 16.41 0.36
C ALA A 77 6.73 17.68 0.20
N MET A 78 7.01 18.50 -0.83
CA MET A 78 6.24 19.72 -1.08
C MET A 78 4.82 19.40 -1.58
N ALA A 79 4.68 18.44 -2.50
CA ALA A 79 3.38 18.02 -3.02
C ALA A 79 2.48 17.44 -1.91
N ASN A 80 3.03 16.53 -1.10
CA ASN A 80 2.29 15.88 -0.02
C ASN A 80 1.94 16.86 1.11
N LYS A 81 2.80 17.86 1.38
CA LYS A 81 2.50 18.95 2.32
C LYS A 81 1.37 19.85 1.82
N ILE A 82 1.35 20.20 0.54
CA ILE A 82 0.25 20.99 -0.06
C ILE A 82 -1.07 20.22 0.02
N LEU A 83 -1.07 18.92 -0.31
CA LEU A 83 -2.27 18.09 -0.27
C LEU A 83 -2.83 17.96 1.16
N LYS A 84 -1.96 17.64 2.13
CA LYS A 84 -2.33 17.56 3.55
C LYS A 84 -2.90 18.88 4.10
N ASN A 85 -2.31 20.01 3.69
CA ASN A 85 -2.72 21.32 4.20
C ASN A 85 -4.06 21.82 3.64
N ASN A 86 -4.52 21.28 2.50
CA ASN A 86 -5.77 21.71 1.87
C ASN A 86 -6.93 20.73 2.13
N ASP A 87 -6.74 19.64 2.86
CA ASP A 87 -7.68 18.50 2.95
C ASP A 87 -8.09 17.95 1.56
N VAL A 88 -7.30 18.22 0.52
CA VAL A 88 -7.60 17.82 -0.86
C VAL A 88 -6.91 16.50 -1.17
N THR A 89 -7.73 15.48 -1.43
CA THR A 89 -7.27 14.20 -1.96
C THR A 89 -6.99 14.37 -3.46
N PRO A 90 -5.82 13.94 -3.98
CA PRO A 90 -5.56 13.96 -5.41
C PRO A 90 -6.67 13.25 -6.22
N PRO A 91 -7.08 13.78 -7.39
CA PRO A 91 -8.17 13.21 -8.21
C PRO A 91 -8.00 11.72 -8.52
N TRP A 92 -6.76 11.29 -8.80
CA TRP A 92 -6.43 9.90 -9.11
C TRP A 92 -6.79 8.90 -8.01
N ILE A 93 -6.88 9.32 -6.74
CA ILE A 93 -7.32 8.42 -5.65
C ILE A 93 -8.80 8.08 -5.80
N GLY A 94 -9.63 9.09 -6.08
CA GLY A 94 -11.06 8.91 -6.32
C GLY A 94 -11.33 8.07 -7.56
N ASP A 95 -10.61 8.38 -8.65
CA ASP A 95 -10.72 7.64 -9.91
C ASP A 95 -10.30 6.17 -9.73
N ARG A 96 -9.20 5.92 -9.01
CA ARG A 96 -8.76 4.56 -8.67
C ARG A 96 -9.81 3.79 -7.89
N LYS A 97 -10.41 4.41 -6.88
CA LYS A 97 -11.46 3.77 -6.07
C LYS A 97 -12.65 3.39 -6.94
N LYS A 98 -13.15 4.33 -7.75
CA LYS A 98 -14.26 4.09 -8.68
C LYS A 98 -13.95 2.97 -9.68
N LEU A 99 -12.73 2.94 -10.20
CA LEU A 99 -12.30 1.88 -11.12
C LEU A 99 -12.34 0.50 -10.48
N LEU A 100 -11.87 0.39 -9.24
CA LEU A 100 -11.91 -0.86 -8.49
C LEU A 100 -13.35 -1.29 -8.22
N GLU A 101 -14.23 -0.37 -7.86
CA GLU A 101 -15.67 -0.63 -7.69
C GLU A 101 -16.32 -1.12 -9.00
N ASP A 102 -15.96 -0.52 -10.14
CA ASP A 102 -16.46 -0.94 -11.45
C ASP A 102 -15.98 -2.36 -11.81
N VAL A 103 -14.73 -2.71 -11.49
CA VAL A 103 -14.19 -4.07 -11.69
C VAL A 103 -14.89 -5.09 -10.81
N GLU A 104 -15.11 -4.77 -9.54
CA GLU A 104 -15.85 -5.66 -8.62
C GLU A 104 -17.30 -5.85 -9.04
N SER A 105 -17.96 -4.79 -9.53
CA SER A 105 -19.31 -4.87 -10.08
C SER A 105 -19.38 -5.81 -11.29
N LEU A 106 -18.41 -5.71 -12.21
CA LEU A 106 -18.28 -6.62 -13.35
C LEU A 106 -18.08 -8.07 -12.87
N ARG A 107 -17.21 -8.32 -11.89
CA ARG A 107 -16.96 -9.65 -11.34
C ARG A 107 -18.20 -10.27 -10.70
N ALA A 108 -18.98 -9.45 -9.97
CA ALA A 108 -20.22 -9.88 -9.36
C ALA A 108 -21.25 -10.26 -10.43
N ASP A 109 -21.39 -9.45 -11.48
CA ASP A 109 -22.29 -9.70 -12.60
C ASP A 109 -21.91 -10.99 -13.37
N ILE A 110 -20.61 -11.21 -13.63
CA ILE A 110 -20.11 -12.47 -14.24
C ILE A 110 -20.49 -13.67 -13.38
N SER A 111 -20.22 -13.60 -12.08
CA SER A 111 -20.46 -14.70 -11.14
C SER A 111 -21.96 -15.02 -11.02
N GLN A 112 -22.80 -14.00 -10.90
CA GLN A 112 -24.26 -14.16 -10.82
C GLN A 112 -24.85 -14.76 -12.09
N ARG A 113 -24.45 -14.26 -13.27
CA ARG A 113 -24.93 -14.79 -14.55
C ARG A 113 -24.47 -16.22 -14.79
N TRP A 114 -23.26 -16.57 -14.36
CA TRP A 114 -22.77 -17.95 -14.45
C TRP A 114 -23.61 -18.91 -13.59
N GLU A 115 -23.98 -18.50 -12.38
CA GLU A 115 -24.81 -19.33 -11.49
C GLU A 115 -26.20 -19.59 -12.08
N TRP A 116 -26.85 -18.55 -12.60
CA TRP A 116 -28.13 -18.68 -13.30
C TRP A 116 -28.00 -19.56 -14.54
N MET A 117 -26.95 -19.37 -15.34
CA MET A 117 -26.70 -20.19 -16.52
C MET A 117 -26.51 -21.66 -16.16
N ARG A 118 -25.77 -21.98 -15.10
CA ARG A 118 -25.56 -23.37 -14.66
C ARG A 118 -26.87 -24.04 -14.24
N THR A 119 -27.72 -23.29 -13.54
CA THR A 119 -29.03 -23.75 -13.09
C THR A 119 -29.97 -23.99 -14.29
N ASP A 120 -30.06 -23.02 -15.20
CA ASP A 120 -30.89 -23.11 -16.40
C ASP A 120 -30.42 -24.23 -17.33
N TRP A 121 -29.10 -24.43 -17.47
CA TRP A 121 -28.51 -25.47 -18.32
C TRP A 121 -28.77 -26.88 -17.80
N ALA A 122 -28.87 -27.05 -16.48
CA ALA A 122 -29.15 -28.34 -15.85
C ALA A 122 -30.63 -28.74 -15.94
N ALA A 123 -31.53 -27.81 -16.28
CA ALA A 123 -32.96 -28.11 -16.37
C ALA A 123 -33.27 -29.10 -17.52
N PRO A 124 -34.12 -30.13 -17.30
CA PRO A 124 -34.46 -31.11 -18.34
C PRO A 124 -35.15 -30.51 -19.58
N THR A 125 -35.84 -29.38 -19.41
CA THR A 125 -36.57 -28.66 -20.46
C THR A 125 -35.75 -27.55 -21.11
N ALA A 126 -34.45 -27.47 -20.80
CA ALA A 126 -33.60 -26.38 -21.26
C ALA A 126 -33.41 -26.39 -22.78
N ASP A 127 -33.72 -25.26 -23.42
CA ASP A 127 -33.28 -24.99 -24.79
C ASP A 127 -31.80 -24.57 -24.78
N ARG A 128 -30.93 -25.59 -24.86
CA ARG A 128 -29.47 -25.42 -24.81
C ARG A 128 -28.94 -24.54 -25.94
N ALA A 129 -29.54 -24.61 -27.12
CA ALA A 129 -29.11 -23.79 -28.27
C ALA A 129 -29.36 -22.31 -28.00
N ARG A 130 -30.56 -21.97 -27.50
CA ARG A 130 -30.89 -20.60 -27.11
C ARG A 130 -30.03 -20.10 -25.96
N LEU A 131 -29.79 -20.93 -24.94
CA LEU A 131 -28.92 -20.58 -23.81
C LEU A 131 -27.48 -20.34 -24.25
N ALA A 132 -26.93 -21.18 -25.13
CA ALA A 132 -25.58 -21.02 -25.68
C ALA A 132 -25.44 -19.72 -26.51
N ALA A 133 -26.45 -19.41 -27.34
CA ALA A 133 -26.47 -18.15 -28.10
C ALA A 133 -26.51 -16.93 -27.16
N ARG A 134 -27.35 -16.97 -26.12
CA ARG A 134 -27.43 -15.91 -25.10
C ARG A 134 -26.11 -15.74 -24.37
N TRP A 135 -25.45 -16.84 -23.97
CA TRP A 135 -24.15 -16.81 -23.33
C TRP A 135 -23.08 -16.16 -24.20
N THR A 136 -23.05 -16.53 -25.48
CA THR A 136 -22.11 -15.95 -26.45
C THR A 136 -22.30 -14.44 -26.59
N GLY A 137 -23.56 -13.98 -26.68
CA GLY A 137 -23.87 -12.56 -26.67
C GLY A 137 -23.43 -11.86 -25.39
N GLN A 138 -23.58 -12.53 -24.24
CA GLN A 138 -23.17 -12.00 -22.95
C GLN A 138 -21.65 -11.84 -22.80
N ILE A 139 -20.89 -12.81 -23.32
CA ILE A 139 -19.43 -12.73 -23.40
C ILE A 139 -18.99 -11.55 -24.26
N ALA A 140 -19.65 -11.31 -25.40
CA ALA A 140 -19.34 -10.16 -26.24
C ALA A 140 -19.60 -8.82 -25.51
N VAL A 141 -20.69 -8.74 -24.73
CA VAL A 141 -20.98 -7.55 -23.90
C VAL A 141 -19.89 -7.32 -22.86
N TRP A 142 -19.49 -8.35 -22.12
CA TRP A 142 -18.42 -8.22 -21.12
C TRP A 142 -17.07 -7.88 -21.74
N THR A 143 -16.76 -8.42 -22.91
CA THR A 143 -15.54 -8.08 -23.66
C THR A 143 -15.48 -6.57 -23.91
N GLY A 144 -16.55 -5.98 -24.46
CA GLY A 144 -16.61 -4.54 -24.69
C GLY A 144 -16.60 -3.69 -23.41
N GLN A 145 -17.14 -4.19 -22.30
CA GLN A 145 -17.04 -3.51 -20.99
C GLN A 145 -15.61 -3.54 -20.45
N ILE A 146 -14.93 -4.68 -20.54
CA ILE A 146 -13.55 -4.86 -20.13
C ILE A 146 -12.61 -3.96 -20.94
N ASP A 147 -12.83 -3.82 -22.25
CA ASP A 147 -12.02 -2.93 -23.08
C ASP A 147 -12.11 -1.47 -22.60
N LYS A 148 -13.33 -1.00 -22.29
CA LYS A 148 -13.54 0.35 -21.73
C LYS A 148 -12.89 0.52 -20.36
N LEU A 149 -12.96 -0.51 -19.50
CA LEU A 149 -12.29 -0.49 -18.20
C LEU A 149 -10.77 -0.46 -18.37
N ASN A 150 -10.22 -1.25 -19.29
CA ASN A 150 -8.78 -1.31 -19.56
C ASN A 150 -8.22 -0.01 -20.12
N SER A 151 -8.98 0.72 -20.95
CA SER A 151 -8.60 2.07 -21.37
C SER A 151 -8.49 3.01 -20.18
N ARG A 152 -9.47 3.01 -19.27
CA ARG A 152 -9.45 3.86 -18.08
C ARG A 152 -8.34 3.45 -17.09
N ILE A 153 -8.04 2.16 -16.99
CA ILE A 153 -6.91 1.63 -16.21
C ILE A 153 -5.60 2.21 -16.76
N LEU A 154 -5.42 2.17 -18.08
CA LEU A 154 -4.23 2.73 -18.73
C LEU A 154 -4.12 4.23 -18.47
N ASP A 155 -5.19 4.99 -18.69
CA ASP A 155 -5.21 6.44 -18.48
C ASP A 155 -4.83 6.78 -17.03
N LEU A 156 -5.41 6.09 -16.05
CA LEU A 156 -5.09 6.28 -14.66
C LEU A 156 -3.62 5.95 -14.37
N ASN A 157 -3.13 4.80 -14.83
CA ASN A 157 -1.75 4.37 -14.60
C ASN A 157 -0.73 5.38 -15.16
N LEU A 158 -1.02 5.99 -16.31
CA LEU A 158 -0.18 7.05 -16.90
C LEU A 158 -0.12 8.33 -16.05
N THR A 159 -1.13 8.58 -15.21
CA THR A 159 -1.18 9.74 -14.30
C THR A 159 -0.59 9.48 -12.92
N LEU A 160 -0.28 8.22 -12.56
CA LEU A 160 0.20 7.89 -11.22
C LEU A 160 1.65 8.36 -11.03
N PRO A 161 1.93 9.22 -10.03
CA PRO A 161 3.30 9.67 -9.73
C PRO A 161 4.13 8.58 -9.03
N ILE A 162 3.50 7.46 -8.62
CA ILE A 162 4.13 6.35 -7.91
C ILE A 162 3.79 5.03 -8.62
N TRP A 163 4.79 4.46 -9.29
CA TRP A 163 4.76 3.23 -10.10
C TRP A 163 4.27 1.97 -9.34
N ARG A 164 4.31 1.97 -8.00
CA ARG A 164 3.82 0.84 -7.17
C ARG A 164 2.29 0.74 -7.09
N MET A 165 1.54 1.76 -7.53
CA MET A 165 0.08 1.81 -7.38
C MET A 165 -0.72 1.41 -8.63
N GLU A 166 -0.04 0.93 -9.66
CA GLU A 166 -0.63 0.53 -10.94
C GLU A 166 -1.75 -0.50 -10.77
N LEU A 167 -2.81 -0.32 -11.55
CA LEU A 167 -3.86 -1.31 -11.70
C LEU A 167 -3.54 -2.23 -12.89
N LEU A 168 -3.66 -3.54 -12.68
CA LEU A 168 -3.49 -4.51 -13.76
C LEU A 168 -4.70 -4.49 -14.69
N ARG A 169 -4.43 -4.78 -15.96
CA ARG A 169 -5.48 -4.97 -16.96
C ARG A 169 -6.32 -6.19 -16.58
N VAL A 170 -7.62 -6.10 -16.87
CA VAL A 170 -8.57 -7.19 -16.68
C VAL A 170 -8.69 -7.96 -17.99
N HIS A 171 -8.64 -9.29 -17.90
CA HIS A 171 -8.85 -10.19 -19.02
C HIS A 171 -10.06 -11.08 -18.76
N LEU A 172 -10.97 -11.17 -19.74
CA LEU A 172 -12.18 -11.97 -19.58
C LEU A 172 -11.88 -13.45 -19.34
N ALA A 173 -10.87 -14.00 -20.02
CA ALA A 173 -10.47 -15.40 -19.86
C ALA A 173 -10.08 -15.71 -18.40
N ASP A 174 -9.30 -14.83 -17.77
CA ASP A 174 -8.86 -14.99 -16.39
C ASP A 174 -10.04 -14.91 -15.41
N GLU A 175 -10.96 -13.97 -15.65
CA GLU A 175 -12.15 -13.81 -14.79
C GLU A 175 -13.13 -14.99 -14.91
N LEU A 176 -13.27 -15.58 -16.10
CA LEU A 176 -14.05 -16.80 -16.31
C LEU A 176 -13.36 -18.01 -15.66
N ALA A 177 -12.04 -18.15 -15.84
CA ALA A 177 -11.26 -19.23 -15.24
C ALA A 177 -11.31 -19.19 -13.71
N ARG A 178 -11.28 -18.00 -13.11
CA ARG A 178 -11.40 -17.78 -11.66
C ARG A 178 -12.66 -18.41 -11.04
N ILE A 179 -13.75 -18.45 -11.79
CA ILE A 179 -15.04 -19.00 -11.33
C ILE A 179 -15.39 -20.34 -12.01
N GLY A 180 -14.46 -20.92 -12.78
CA GLY A 180 -14.70 -22.16 -13.53
C GLY A 180 -15.79 -22.05 -14.60
N ALA A 181 -16.01 -20.85 -15.16
CA ALA A 181 -16.98 -20.63 -16.21
C ALA A 181 -16.43 -20.97 -17.59
N ALA A 182 -17.24 -21.61 -18.43
CA ALA A 182 -16.85 -21.96 -19.80
C ALA A 182 -16.98 -20.75 -20.74
N GLN A 183 -15.97 -20.53 -21.60
CA GLN A 183 -16.02 -19.46 -22.59
C GLN A 183 -16.98 -19.77 -23.76
N LYS A 184 -17.26 -21.03 -24.05
CA LYS A 184 -18.29 -21.46 -25.00
C LYS A 184 -19.10 -22.57 -24.37
N LEU A 185 -20.42 -22.52 -24.54
CA LEU A 185 -21.33 -23.57 -24.12
C LEU A 185 -21.75 -24.38 -25.36
N GLY A 186 -21.54 -25.69 -25.33
CA GLY A 186 -21.98 -26.60 -26.40
C GLY A 186 -21.06 -26.74 -27.61
N GLY A 187 -19.75 -26.49 -27.46
CA GLY A 187 -18.75 -26.92 -28.44
C GLY A 187 -18.16 -28.28 -28.04
N GLU A 188 -18.17 -29.25 -28.96
CA GLU A 188 -17.26 -30.39 -28.90
C GLU A 188 -15.80 -29.87 -28.90
N GLU A 189 -14.94 -30.50 -28.11
CA GLU A 189 -13.48 -30.28 -28.13
C GLU A 189 -12.89 -30.42 -29.55
#